data_AF-A0A3E2WD75-F1
#
_entry.id   AF-A0A3E2WD75-F1
#
_cell.length_a   1.000
_cell.length_b   1.000
_cell.length_c   1.000
_cell.angle_alpha   90.00
_cell.angle_beta   90.00
_cell.angle_gamma   90.00
#
_symmetry.space_group_name_H-M   'P 1'
#
loop_
_entity.id
_entity.type
_entity.pdbx_description
1 polymer ?
#
loop_
_entity_poly.entity_id
_entity_poly.type
_entity_poly.pdbx_seq_one_letter_code
_entity_poly.pdbx_strand_id
1 'polypeptide(L)' 'MWTDLSRFKVIHGDKVLNAVAIAEIRMPEGMDWEDRDTIIKPKTIDVLAINEDGNLVSIMDEAWTFQFLPIVSN' A
#
# COMPACT_ATOMS: atom_id res chain seq x y z
N MET A 1 -12.17 -4.96 -0.84
CA MET A 1 -11.91 -5.09 0.60
C MET A 1 -10.80 -4.11 0.93
N TRP A 2 -11.01 -3.26 1.92
CA TRP A 2 -10.02 -2.25 2.30
C TRP A 2 -9.19 -2.80 3.45
N THR A 3 -7.86 -2.71 3.35
CA THR A 3 -6.96 -3.14 4.44
C THR A 3 -6.50 -1.92 5.21
N ASP A 4 -6.80 -1.86 6.51
CA ASP A 4 -6.44 -0.74 7.36
C ASP A 4 -4.91 -0.57 7.46
N LEU A 5 -4.46 0.67 7.27
CA LEU A 5 -3.06 1.08 7.43
C LEU A 5 -2.91 2.27 8.40
N SER A 6 -3.96 2.65 9.13
CA SER A 6 -3.98 3.85 10.00
C SER A 6 -2.88 3.86 11.08
N ARG A 7 -2.30 2.71 11.39
CA ARG A 7 -1.18 2.55 12.33
C ARG A 7 0.21 2.72 11.70
N PHE A 8 0.27 3.10 10.42
CA PHE A 8 1.51 3.22 9.67
C PHE A 8 1.67 4.61 9.05
N LYS A 9 2.92 5.04 8.94
CA LYS A 9 3.33 5.98 7.89
C LYS A 9 3.68 5.18 6.63
N VAL A 10 3.54 5.78 5.47
CA VAL A 10 4.03 5.21 4.21
C VAL A 10 5.07 6.12 3.59
N ILE A 11 6.20 5.55 3.20
CA ILE A 11 7.20 6.20 2.37
C ILE A 11 6.92 5.82 0.92
N HIS A 12 6.83 6.83 0.06
CA HIS A 12 6.73 6.66 -1.39
C HIS A 12 7.52 7.79 -2.07
N GLY A 13 8.50 7.43 -2.89
CA GLY A 13 9.49 8.39 -3.41
C GLY A 13 10.26 9.06 -2.28
N ASP A 14 10.27 10.39 -2.27
CA ASP A 14 10.89 11.26 -1.26
C ASP A 14 9.92 11.74 -0.16
N LYS A 15 8.70 11.20 -0.14
CA LYS A 15 7.63 11.65 0.76
C LYS A 15 7.34 10.66 1.87
N VAL A 16 6.99 11.20 3.05
CA VAL A 16 6.46 10.43 4.18
C VAL A 16 5.02 10.89 4.43
N LEU A 17 4.07 9.97 4.31
CA LEU A 17 2.64 10.26 4.38
C LEU A 17 2.00 9.49 5.54
N ASN A 18 0.84 9.94 6.03
CA ASN A 18 0.03 9.13 6.95
C ASN A 18 -0.76 8.12 6.15
N ALA A 19 -0.50 6.82 6.32
CA ALA A 19 -1.26 5.81 5.60
C ALA A 19 -2.67 5.68 6.18
N VAL A 20 -3.65 5.43 5.30
CA VAL A 20 -5.05 5.24 5.69
C VAL A 20 -5.45 3.80 5.41
N ALA A 21 -5.31 3.35 4.16
CA ALA A 21 -5.70 2.01 3.76
C ALA A 21 -5.04 1.57 2.45
N ILE A 22 -4.98 0.26 2.22
CA ILE A 22 -4.86 -0.31 0.88
C ILE A 22 -6.27 -0.38 0.29
N ALA A 23 -6.51 0.37 -0.80
CA ALA A 23 -7.79 0.46 -1.49
C ALA A 23 -7.94 -0.62 -2.58
N GLU A 24 -6.85 -0.94 -3.27
CA GLU A 24 -6.81 -1.95 -4.34
C GLU A 24 -5.50 -2.73 -4.30
N ILE A 25 -5.56 -4.03 -4.65
CA ILE A 25 -4.41 -4.90 -4.83
C ILE A 25 -4.54 -5.56 -6.20
N ARG A 26 -3.53 -5.40 -7.07
CA ARG A 26 -3.49 -6.08 -8.37
C ARG A 26 -2.40 -7.13 -8.36
N MET A 27 -2.81 -8.38 -8.57
CA MET A 27 -1.89 -9.50 -8.71
C MET A 27 -1.21 -9.49 -10.10
N PRO A 28 -0.07 -10.17 -10.25
CA PRO A 28 0.55 -10.39 -11.56
C PRO A 28 -0.44 -10.92 -12.60
N GLU A 29 -0.32 -10.45 -13.84
CA GLU A 29 -1.13 -10.93 -14.96
C GLU A 29 -0.76 -12.36 -15.33
N GLY A 30 -1.75 -13.13 -15.80
CA GLY A 30 -1.53 -14.52 -16.24
C GLY A 30 -1.27 -15.53 -15.11
N MET A 31 -1.53 -15.14 -13.86
CA MET A 31 -1.48 -16.07 -12.72
C MET A 31 -2.51 -17.18 -12.90
N ASP A 32 -2.06 -18.43 -12.79
CA ASP A 32 -2.95 -19.58 -12.63
C ASP A 32 -3.50 -19.56 -11.20
N TRP A 33 -4.80 -19.31 -11.03
CA TRP A 33 -5.40 -19.18 -9.71
C TRP A 33 -5.56 -20.52 -8.98
N GLU A 34 -5.55 -21.63 -9.71
CA GLU A 34 -5.72 -22.99 -9.19
C GLU A 34 -4.36 -23.64 -8.85
N ASP A 35 -3.29 -23.27 -9.56
CA ASP A 35 -1.91 -23.75 -9.33
C ASP A 35 -0.94 -22.61 -8.96
N ARG A 36 -1.32 -21.82 -7.95
CA ARG A 36 -0.51 -20.72 -7.43
C ARG A 36 0.13 -21.04 -6.08
N ASP A 37 1.29 -20.44 -5.85
CA ASP A 37 1.90 -20.41 -4.53
C ASP A 37 0.98 -19.75 -3.50
N THR A 38 1.08 -20.20 -2.25
CA THR A 38 0.31 -19.62 -1.14
C THR A 38 0.68 -18.16 -0.86
N ILE A 39 1.93 -17.78 -1.12
CA ILE A 39 2.46 -16.43 -0.87
C ILE A 39 2.94 -15.83 -2.19
N ILE A 40 2.25 -14.80 -2.65
CA ILE A 40 2.61 -14.11 -3.90
C ILE A 40 2.63 -12.61 -3.68
N LYS A 41 3.65 -11.96 -4.24
CA LYS A 41 3.77 -10.50 -4.21
C LYS A 41 2.80 -9.87 -5.21
N PRO A 42 2.02 -8.85 -4.82
CA PRO A 42 1.22 -8.10 -5.76
C PRO A 42 2.10 -7.31 -6.73
N LYS A 43 1.59 -7.03 -7.94
CA LYS A 43 2.24 -6.20 -8.95
C LYS A 43 2.11 -4.72 -8.56
N THR A 44 0.89 -4.25 -8.38
CA THR A 44 0.59 -2.88 -7.94
C THR A 44 -0.38 -2.87 -6.77
N ILE A 45 -0.32 -1.81 -5.97
CA ILE A 45 -1.30 -1.52 -4.92
C ILE A 45 -1.73 -0.06 -5.02
N ASP A 46 -2.96 0.23 -4.61
CA ASP A 46 -3.43 1.60 -4.37
C ASP A 46 -3.45 1.87 -2.88
N VAL A 47 -2.65 2.84 -2.44
CA VAL A 47 -2.56 3.29 -1.05
C VAL A 47 -3.24 4.64 -0.92
N LEU A 48 -4.27 4.70 -0.08
CA LEU A 48 -4.78 5.97 0.42
C LEU A 48 -3.88 6.49 1.54
N ALA A 49 -3.50 7.75 1.45
CA ALA A 49 -2.69 8.43 2.45
C ALA A 49 -3.12 9.89 2.62
N ILE A 50 -2.77 10.48 3.75
CA ILE A 50 -2.92 11.92 4.00
C ILE A 50 -1.54 12.57 3.85
N ASN A 51 -1.45 13.55 2.95
CA ASN A 51 -0.23 14.31 2.70
C ASN A 51 0.03 15.38 3.78
N GLU A 52 1.14 16.11 3.67
CA GLU A 52 1.53 17.15 4.65
C GLU A 52 0.53 18.32 4.73
N ASP A 53 -0.21 18.59 3.65
CA ASP A 53 -1.26 19.63 3.61
C ASP A 53 -2.59 19.16 4.23
N GLY A 54 -2.68 17.89 4.65
CA GLY A 54 -3.91 17.29 5.16
C GLY A 54 -4.87 16.77 4.08
N ASN A 55 -4.43 16.72 2.81
CA ASN A 55 -5.24 16.19 1.71
C ASN A 55 -5.20 14.66 1.68
N LEU A 56 -6.35 14.04 1.43
CA LEU A 56 -6.42 12.62 1.08
C LEU A 56 -5.94 12.43 -0.37
N VAL A 57 -4.92 11.59 -0.55
CA VAL A 57 -4.36 11.22 -1.85
C VAL A 57 -4.46 9.71 -2.05
N SER A 58 -4.69 9.29 -3.30
CA SER A 58 -4.62 7.90 -3.75
C SER A 58 -3.36 7.75 -4.59
N ILE A 59 -2.54 6.76 -4.26
CA ILE A 59 -1.27 6.48 -4.94
C ILE A 59 -1.31 5.04 -5.40
N MET A 60 -1.54 4.86 -6.71
CA MET A 60 -1.46 3.55 -7.36
C MET A 60 -0.10 3.39 -8.05
N ASP A 61 0.70 2.46 -7.56
CA ASP A 61 2.05 2.22 -8.08
C ASP A 61 2.49 0.77 -7.82
N GLU A 62 3.66 0.39 -8.31
CA GLU A 62 4.25 -0.92 -8.07
C GLU A 62 4.46 -1.17 -6.58
N ALA A 63 4.07 -2.36 -6.09
CA ALA A 63 4.00 -2.63 -4.66
C ALA A 63 5.35 -2.51 -3.94
N TRP A 64 6.46 -2.67 -4.65
CA TRP A 64 7.81 -2.58 -4.08
C TRP A 64 8.27 -1.15 -3.81
N THR A 65 7.60 -0.12 -4.35
CA THR A 65 7.98 1.29 -4.17
C THR A 65 7.49 1.86 -2.83
N PHE A 66 6.61 1.15 -2.13
CA PHE A 66 6.07 1.53 -0.83
C PHE A 66 6.86 0.90 0.32
N GLN A 67 7.14 1.69 1.35
CA GLN A 67 7.63 1.18 2.63
C GLN A 67 6.70 1.64 3.76
N PHE A 68 6.25 0.73 4.61
CA PHE A 68 5.36 1.03 5.72
C PHE A 68 6.13 1.05 7.04
N LEU A 69 6.06 2.17 7.76
CA LEU A 69 6.69 2.36 9.06
C LEU A 69 5.62 2.36 10.16
N PRO A 70 5.72 1.50 11.19
CA PRO A 70 4.75 1.51 12.28
C PRO A 70 4.84 2.82 13.06
N ILE A 71 3.68 3.38 13.41
CA ILE A 71 3.60 4.51 14.34
C ILE A 71 3.73 3.93 15.76
N VAL A 72 4.89 4.17 16.38
CA VAL A 72 5.16 3.82 17.77
C VAL A 72 4.85 5.02 18.67
N SER A 73 3.89 4.85 19.58
CA SER A 73 3.67 5.77 20.71
C SER A 73 4.38 5.24 21.94
N ASN A 74 5.21 6.08 22.58
CA ASN A 74 5.75 5.81 23.92
C ASN A 74 4.69 5.99 25.01
#